data_AF-A0A7J3W5Q5-F1
#
_entry.id   AF-A0A7J3W5Q5-F1
#
_cell.length_a   1.000
_cell.length_b   1.000
_cell.length_c   1.000
_cell.angle_alpha   90.00
_cell.angle_beta   90.00
_cell.angle_gamma   90.00
#
_symmetry.space_group_name_H-M   'P 1'
#
loop_
_entity.id
_entity.type
_entity.pdbx_description
1 polymer ?
#
loop_
_entity_poly.entity_id
_entity_poly.type
_entity_poly.pdbx_seq_one_letter_code
_entity_poly.pdbx_strand_id
1 'polypeptide(L)'
;MILILTSSGWRANKKVKIMFSGMLRKIQKNVSEVRVLLISISDAKEKKNLLSYHIHELRKLGIRKENIEFLTNVEVPKSNDFDVIYVCGGNTYLYMHRLRKTKWDRKIKNLSKKKKLIYFGISAGSIIAGKWINIASLGKNPDKNIVGLRNMRGLGLVPYCILPHYSTEDEKEIREYERKIKCKVIRIREKRSSNLQNLGSLYHKKD
;
A
#
# COMPACT_ATOMS: atom_id res chain seq x y z
N MET A 1 10.39 -7.17 -6.64
CA MET A 1 9.00 -6.73 -6.40
C MET A 1 8.61 -5.57 -7.31
N ILE A 2 7.33 -5.46 -7.63
CA ILE A 2 6.66 -4.37 -8.33
C ILE A 2 5.86 -3.58 -7.29
N LEU A 3 6.06 -2.28 -7.17
CA LEU A 3 5.30 -1.42 -6.27
C LEU A 3 4.27 -0.59 -7.05
N ILE A 4 3.06 -0.53 -6.52
CA ILE A 4 1.98 0.34 -7.00
C ILE A 4 1.42 1.04 -5.77
N LEU A 5 1.75 2.32 -5.59
CA LEU A 5 1.31 3.13 -4.45
C LEU A 5 0.44 4.26 -4.97
N THR A 6 -0.74 4.41 -4.39
CA THR A 6 -1.75 5.38 -4.84
C THR A 6 -2.35 6.14 -3.66
N SER A 7 -2.90 7.33 -3.92
CA SER A 7 -3.71 8.05 -2.94
C SER A 7 -5.09 7.41 -2.78
N SER A 8 -5.69 6.97 -3.89
CA SER A 8 -7.04 6.43 -3.91
C SER A 8 -7.11 5.08 -4.63
N GLY A 9 -8.10 4.26 -4.26
CA GLY A 9 -8.37 2.98 -4.90
C GLY A 9 -9.10 3.11 -6.23
N TRP A 10 -9.40 1.99 -6.86
CA TRP A 10 -10.07 1.93 -8.18
C TRP A 10 -11.47 2.57 -8.26
N ARG A 11 -12.18 2.81 -7.14
CA ARG A 11 -13.48 3.52 -7.14
C ARG A 11 -13.32 4.96 -7.64
N ALA A 12 -12.30 5.62 -7.12
CA ALA A 12 -12.02 7.02 -7.42
C ALA A 12 -11.17 7.17 -8.69
N ASN A 13 -10.42 6.14 -9.08
CA ASN A 13 -9.49 6.21 -10.20
C ASN A 13 -9.40 4.91 -11.01
N LYS A 14 -10.16 4.83 -12.11
CA LYS A 14 -10.16 3.66 -13.01
C LYS A 14 -8.77 3.37 -13.63
N LYS A 15 -7.88 4.36 -13.78
CA LYS A 15 -6.52 4.14 -14.30
C LYS A 15 -5.71 3.23 -13.38
N VAL A 16 -5.97 3.27 -12.07
CA VAL A 16 -5.34 2.38 -11.09
C VAL A 16 -5.70 0.93 -11.36
N LYS A 17 -6.95 0.65 -11.73
CA LYS A 17 -7.39 -0.71 -12.09
C LYS A 17 -6.68 -1.21 -13.34
N ILE A 18 -6.63 -0.39 -14.39
CA ILE A 18 -5.95 -0.74 -15.65
C ILE A 18 -4.46 -1.05 -15.40
N MET A 19 -3.80 -0.20 -14.62
CA MET A 19 -2.41 -0.38 -14.20
C MET A 19 -2.22 -1.69 -13.43
N PHE A 20 -3.05 -1.96 -12.41
CA PHE A 20 -2.98 -3.20 -11.62
C PHE A 20 -3.18 -4.43 -12.50
N SER A 21 -4.22 -4.45 -13.34
CA SER A 21 -4.49 -5.53 -14.29
C SER A 21 -3.32 -5.74 -15.27
N GLY A 22 -2.68 -4.67 -15.72
CA GLY A 22 -1.49 -4.75 -16.55
C GLY A 22 -0.30 -5.39 -15.83
N MET A 23 -0.15 -5.15 -14.54
CA MET A 23 0.93 -5.72 -13.73
C MET A 23 0.70 -7.19 -13.38
N LEU A 24 -0.55 -7.65 -13.28
CA LEU A 24 -0.84 -9.08 -13.09
C LEU A 24 -0.21 -9.94 -14.20
N ARG A 25 -0.16 -9.43 -15.45
CA ARG A 25 0.50 -10.13 -16.56
C ARG A 25 2.00 -10.36 -16.35
N LYS A 26 2.66 -9.57 -15.49
CA LYS A 26 4.08 -9.73 -15.15
C LYS A 26 4.35 -10.86 -14.16
N ILE A 27 3.32 -11.39 -13.49
CA ILE A 27 3.45 -12.53 -12.56
C ILE A 27 3.78 -13.82 -13.34
N GLN A 28 3.46 -13.90 -14.63
CA GLN A 28 3.64 -15.10 -15.49
C GLN A 28 2.91 -16.33 -14.92
N LYS A 29 1.68 -16.12 -14.46
CA LYS A 29 0.73 -17.16 -14.03
C LYS A 29 -0.63 -16.86 -14.66
N ASN A 30 -1.49 -17.88 -14.74
CA ASN A 30 -2.89 -17.59 -15.02
C ASN A 30 -3.48 -16.76 -13.88
N VAL A 31 -4.33 -15.77 -14.19
CA VAL A 31 -4.88 -14.88 -13.16
C VAL A 31 -5.70 -15.66 -12.12
N SER A 32 -6.29 -16.79 -12.51
CA SER A 32 -6.99 -17.70 -11.62
C SER A 32 -6.07 -18.39 -10.59
N GLU A 33 -4.76 -18.45 -10.82
CA GLU A 33 -3.76 -19.05 -9.92
C GLU A 33 -3.06 -18.03 -9.03
N VAL A 34 -3.28 -16.72 -9.28
CA VAL A 34 -2.68 -15.64 -8.51
C VAL A 34 -3.18 -15.67 -7.08
N ARG A 35 -2.25 -15.72 -6.12
CA ARG A 35 -2.54 -15.65 -4.68
C ARG A 35 -2.43 -14.23 -4.16
N VAL A 36 -3.46 -13.76 -3.46
CA VAL A 36 -3.54 -12.41 -2.93
C VAL A 36 -3.62 -12.43 -1.41
N LEU A 37 -2.73 -11.70 -0.76
CA LEU A 37 -2.90 -11.29 0.62
C LEU A 37 -3.60 -9.92 0.64
N LEU A 38 -4.82 -9.87 1.16
CA LEU A 38 -5.59 -8.64 1.31
C LEU A 38 -5.57 -8.17 2.76
N ILE A 39 -4.95 -7.01 3.00
CA ILE A 39 -4.73 -6.43 4.33
C ILE A 39 -5.69 -5.27 4.53
N SER A 40 -6.49 -5.36 5.59
CA SER A 40 -7.50 -4.37 5.95
C SER A 40 -7.56 -4.20 7.46
N ILE A 41 -7.78 -2.98 7.95
CA ILE A 41 -8.09 -2.74 9.37
C ILE A 41 -9.57 -2.97 9.71
N SER A 42 -10.44 -3.08 8.70
CA SER A 42 -11.86 -3.45 8.84
C SER A 42 -12.07 -4.93 8.51
N ASP A 43 -13.03 -5.58 9.19
CA ASP A 43 -13.33 -7.01 9.02
C ASP A 43 -14.34 -7.26 7.89
N ALA A 44 -14.35 -8.45 7.26
CA ALA A 44 -15.25 -8.70 6.14
C ALA A 44 -16.73 -8.87 6.56
N LYS A 45 -16.98 -9.17 7.84
CA LYS A 45 -18.30 -9.53 8.38
C LYS A 45 -19.21 -8.35 8.71
N GLU A 46 -18.69 -7.11 8.79
CA GLU A 46 -19.57 -5.96 9.01
C GLU A 46 -20.28 -5.61 7.69
N LYS A 47 -21.62 -5.69 7.71
CA LYS A 47 -22.48 -5.50 6.54
C LYS A 47 -22.31 -4.08 5.98
N LYS A 48 -21.84 -4.00 4.72
CA LYS A 48 -21.42 -2.79 3.93
C LYS A 48 -19.93 -2.44 3.93
N ASN A 49 -19.04 -3.38 4.26
CA ASN A 49 -17.61 -3.04 4.32
C ASN A 49 -16.91 -2.88 2.98
N LEU A 50 -16.08 -1.83 2.89
CA LEU A 50 -15.14 -1.52 1.82
C LEU A 50 -14.33 -2.75 1.36
N LEU A 51 -14.05 -3.68 2.28
CA LEU A 51 -13.36 -4.94 2.01
C LEU A 51 -14.12 -5.84 1.02
N SER A 52 -15.45 -5.97 1.15
CA SER A 52 -16.28 -6.76 0.23
C SER A 52 -16.21 -6.25 -1.20
N TYR A 53 -16.15 -4.92 -1.36
CA TYR A 53 -15.97 -4.28 -2.65
C TYR A 53 -14.59 -4.61 -3.26
N HIS A 54 -13.52 -4.61 -2.45
CA HIS A 54 -12.19 -4.99 -2.95
C HIS A 54 -12.14 -6.45 -3.40
N ILE A 55 -12.74 -7.36 -2.65
CA ILE A 55 -12.86 -8.79 -3.00
C ILE A 55 -13.62 -8.94 -4.33
N HIS A 56 -14.77 -8.27 -4.46
CA HIS A 56 -15.59 -8.33 -5.68
C HIS A 56 -14.81 -7.88 -6.92
N GLU A 57 -14.07 -6.79 -6.81
CA GLU A 57 -13.29 -6.26 -7.93
C GLU A 57 -12.06 -7.12 -8.26
N LEU A 58 -11.41 -7.75 -7.27
CA LEU A 58 -10.37 -8.76 -7.54
C LEU A 58 -10.95 -9.97 -8.28
N ARG A 59 -12.14 -10.43 -7.89
CA ARG A 59 -12.84 -11.54 -8.57
C ARG A 59 -13.19 -11.22 -10.01
N LYS A 60 -13.63 -9.98 -10.29
CA LYS A 60 -13.87 -9.50 -11.67
C LYS A 60 -12.62 -9.50 -12.54
N LEU A 61 -11.43 -9.49 -11.95
CA LEU A 61 -10.17 -9.63 -12.70
C LEU A 61 -9.81 -11.09 -12.99
N GLY A 62 -10.58 -12.07 -12.50
CA GLY A 62 -10.34 -13.50 -12.68
C GLY A 62 -9.63 -14.17 -11.50
N ILE A 63 -9.34 -13.45 -10.42
CA ILE A 63 -8.73 -14.02 -9.22
C ILE A 63 -9.78 -14.85 -8.48
N ARG A 64 -9.49 -16.13 -8.25
CA ARG A 64 -10.42 -17.03 -7.55
C ARG A 64 -10.55 -16.65 -6.08
N LYS A 65 -11.74 -16.82 -5.50
CA LYS A 65 -12.06 -16.37 -4.14
C LYS A 65 -11.18 -17.08 -3.10
N GLU A 66 -10.95 -18.37 -3.29
CA GLU A 66 -10.13 -19.23 -2.45
C GLU A 66 -8.64 -18.86 -2.44
N ASN A 67 -8.18 -18.08 -3.42
CA ASN A 67 -6.80 -17.58 -3.49
C ASN A 67 -6.62 -16.20 -2.83
N ILE A 68 -7.69 -15.64 -2.24
CA ILE A 68 -7.65 -14.39 -1.50
C ILE A 68 -7.69 -14.72 -0.01
N GLU A 69 -6.57 -14.50 0.67
CA GLU A 69 -6.47 -14.62 2.13
C GLU A 69 -6.38 -13.24 2.78
N PHE A 70 -6.80 -13.15 4.04
CA PHE A 70 -6.95 -11.87 4.71
C PHE A 70 -6.03 -11.71 5.89
N LEU A 71 -5.58 -10.48 6.12
CA LEU A 71 -5.06 -10.04 7.40
C LEU A 71 -5.96 -8.92 7.95
N THR A 72 -6.95 -9.33 8.75
CA THR A 72 -7.97 -8.48 9.40
C THR A 72 -7.86 -8.57 10.93
N ASN A 73 -8.80 -7.99 11.69
CA ASN A 73 -8.67 -7.92 13.16
C ASN A 73 -8.86 -9.31 13.75
N VAL A 74 -9.64 -10.12 13.03
CA VAL A 74 -10.05 -11.45 13.41
C VAL A 74 -9.44 -12.53 12.52
N GLU A 75 -8.90 -12.18 11.34
CA GLU A 75 -8.31 -13.15 10.40
C GLU A 75 -6.81 -12.94 10.21
N VAL A 76 -6.07 -14.04 10.20
CA VAL A 76 -4.65 -14.10 9.85
C VAL A 76 -4.50 -15.12 8.72
N PRO A 77 -3.65 -14.86 7.70
CA PRO A 77 -3.47 -15.79 6.59
C PRO A 77 -2.85 -17.10 7.08
N LYS A 78 -3.28 -18.21 6.48
CA LYS A 78 -2.69 -19.54 6.71
C LYS A 78 -1.42 -19.71 5.89
N SER A 79 -1.38 -19.10 4.71
CA SER A 79 -0.25 -19.23 3.79
C SER A 79 0.85 -18.21 4.05
N ASN A 80 2.06 -18.56 3.63
CA ASN A 80 3.24 -17.70 3.74
C ASN A 80 3.77 -17.20 2.38
N ASP A 81 3.18 -17.62 1.27
CA ASP A 81 3.56 -17.17 -0.08
C ASP A 81 2.37 -16.56 -0.84
N PHE A 82 2.66 -15.44 -1.51
CA PHE A 82 1.69 -14.66 -2.26
C PHE A 82 2.33 -14.08 -3.52
N ASP A 83 1.50 -13.78 -4.50
CA ASP A 83 1.90 -13.08 -5.72
C ASP A 83 1.54 -11.59 -5.64
N VAL A 84 0.52 -11.26 -4.84
CA VAL A 84 0.07 -9.89 -4.58
C VAL A 84 -0.10 -9.65 -3.08
N ILE A 85 0.44 -8.55 -2.59
CA ILE A 85 0.10 -7.96 -1.28
C ILE A 85 -0.72 -6.71 -1.55
N TYR A 86 -2.00 -6.74 -1.22
CA TYR A 86 -2.95 -5.65 -1.41
C TYR A 86 -3.26 -5.03 -0.06
N VAL A 87 -2.88 -3.77 0.15
CA VAL A 87 -3.11 -3.04 1.40
C VAL A 87 -4.10 -1.91 1.18
N CYS A 88 -5.25 -2.01 1.84
CA CYS A 88 -6.34 -1.03 1.75
C CYS A 88 -5.98 0.30 2.44
N GLY A 89 -6.82 1.32 2.20
CA GLY A 89 -6.76 2.59 2.91
C GLY A 89 -7.33 2.50 4.33
N GLY A 90 -7.17 3.56 5.11
CA GLY A 90 -7.58 3.63 6.52
C GLY A 90 -6.53 4.39 7.33
N ASN A 91 -6.40 4.09 8.61
CA ASN A 91 -5.41 4.72 9.48
C ASN A 91 -4.05 4.01 9.44
N THR A 92 -3.00 4.74 9.09
CA THR A 92 -1.62 4.25 8.94
C THR A 92 -1.07 3.59 10.20
N TYR A 93 -1.31 4.18 11.38
CA TYR A 93 -0.80 3.66 12.64
C TYR A 93 -1.46 2.33 13.02
N LEU A 94 -2.77 2.19 12.78
CA LEU A 94 -3.49 0.92 12.96
C LEU A 94 -2.91 -0.20 12.07
N TYR A 95 -2.67 0.08 10.79
CA TYR A 95 -2.04 -0.89 9.88
C TYR A 95 -0.67 -1.33 10.39
N MET A 96 0.21 -0.37 10.70
CA MET A 96 1.57 -0.72 11.15
C MET A 96 1.56 -1.45 12.49
N HIS A 97 0.66 -1.09 13.42
CA HIS A 97 0.49 -1.78 14.69
C HIS A 97 0.08 -3.24 14.47
N ARG A 98 -0.93 -3.49 13.64
CA ARG A 98 -1.36 -4.86 13.28
C ARG A 98 -0.24 -5.67 12.66
N LEU A 99 0.45 -5.11 11.65
CA LEU A 99 1.51 -5.82 10.94
C LEU A 99 2.63 -6.26 11.89
N ARG A 100 2.98 -5.42 12.87
CA ARG A 100 3.97 -5.76 13.89
C ARG A 100 3.44 -6.79 14.90
N LYS A 101 2.22 -6.59 15.41
CA LYS A 101 1.57 -7.53 16.35
C LYS A 101 1.48 -8.95 15.78
N THR A 102 1.25 -9.05 14.48
CA THR A 102 1.10 -10.33 13.75
C THR A 102 2.39 -10.79 13.06
N LYS A 103 3.51 -10.06 13.23
CA LYS A 103 4.82 -10.30 12.60
C LYS A 103 4.82 -10.28 11.05
N TRP A 104 3.73 -9.82 10.44
CA TRP A 104 3.61 -9.68 8.99
C TRP A 104 4.47 -8.55 8.43
N ASP A 105 4.87 -7.56 9.23
CA ASP A 105 5.84 -6.55 8.81
C ASP A 105 7.17 -7.18 8.34
N ARG A 106 7.66 -8.20 9.05
CA ARG A 106 8.86 -8.95 8.68
C ARG A 106 8.61 -9.90 7.52
N LYS A 107 7.47 -10.59 7.49
CA LYS A 107 7.11 -11.50 6.39
C LYS A 107 7.00 -10.75 5.06
N ILE A 108 6.34 -9.59 5.04
CA ILE A 108 6.21 -8.75 3.83
C ILE A 108 7.59 -8.27 3.35
N LYS A 109 8.48 -7.86 4.27
CA LYS A 109 9.88 -7.51 3.93
C LYS A 109 10.68 -8.67 3.35
N ASN A 110 10.39 -9.90 3.76
CA ASN A 110 11.04 -11.07 3.17
C ASN A 110 10.44 -11.40 1.80
N LEU A 111 9.10 -11.36 1.66
CA LEU A 111 8.41 -11.54 0.39
C LEU A 111 8.85 -10.52 -0.66
N SER A 112 9.13 -9.27 -0.28
CA SER A 112 9.55 -8.22 -1.21
C SER A 112 10.84 -8.53 -1.97
N LYS A 113 11.67 -9.44 -1.46
CA LYS A 113 12.88 -9.95 -2.14
C LYS A 113 12.55 -10.86 -3.33
N LYS A 114 11.34 -11.44 -3.38
CA LYS A 114 10.85 -12.26 -4.50
C LYS A 114 10.76 -11.41 -5.76
N LYS A 115 11.28 -11.92 -6.88
CA LYS A 115 11.03 -11.36 -8.21
C LYS A 115 9.52 -11.49 -8.52
N LYS A 116 8.93 -10.50 -9.19
CA LYS A 116 7.52 -10.51 -9.64
C LYS A 116 6.41 -10.45 -8.57
N LEU A 117 6.72 -10.34 -7.27
CA LEU A 117 5.71 -9.97 -6.25
C LEU A 117 5.17 -8.57 -6.55
N ILE A 118 3.85 -8.38 -6.49
CA ILE A 118 3.23 -7.05 -6.56
C ILE A 118 2.86 -6.60 -5.13
N TYR A 119 3.30 -5.40 -4.75
CA TYR A 119 2.76 -4.67 -3.61
C TYR A 119 1.84 -3.56 -4.12
N PHE A 120 0.58 -3.59 -3.74
CA PHE A 120 -0.42 -2.58 -4.08
C PHE A 120 -0.92 -1.89 -2.81
N GLY A 121 -0.58 -0.62 -2.63
CA GLY A 121 -0.96 0.18 -1.47
C GLY A 121 -1.91 1.32 -1.84
N ILE A 122 -2.98 1.47 -1.06
CA ILE A 122 -3.90 2.62 -1.15
C ILE A 122 -3.71 3.49 0.10
N SER A 123 -3.51 4.80 -0.06
CA SER A 123 -3.46 5.78 1.03
C SER A 123 -2.50 5.32 2.15
N ALA A 124 -2.99 4.96 3.34
CA ALA A 124 -2.19 4.34 4.40
C ALA A 124 -1.33 3.15 3.93
N GLY A 125 -1.84 2.29 3.05
CA GLY A 125 -1.09 1.20 2.43
C GLY A 125 0.13 1.68 1.62
N SER A 126 0.06 2.90 1.07
CA SER A 126 1.18 3.59 0.42
C SER A 126 2.18 4.15 1.41
N ILE A 127 1.69 4.76 2.49
CA ILE A 127 2.52 5.35 3.54
C ILE A 127 3.38 4.28 4.21
N ILE A 128 2.78 3.15 4.61
CA ILE A 128 3.51 2.09 5.31
C ILE A 128 4.57 1.42 4.43
N ALA A 129 4.49 1.50 3.10
CA ALA A 129 5.53 0.98 2.22
C ALA A 129 6.83 1.79 2.32
N GLY A 130 6.74 3.05 2.73
CA GLY A 130 7.86 3.97 2.87
C GLY A 130 8.76 3.70 4.09
N LYS A 131 9.76 4.57 4.23
CA LYS A 131 10.74 4.53 5.31
C LYS A 131 10.15 4.89 6.67
N TRP A 132 9.34 5.95 6.72
CA TRP A 132 8.78 6.49 7.96
C TRP A 132 7.28 6.77 7.84
N ILE A 133 6.50 6.34 8.83
CA ILE A 133 5.04 6.46 8.86
C ILE A 133 4.54 7.73 9.53
N ASN A 134 5.39 8.46 10.26
CA ASN A 134 5.00 9.72 10.90
C ASN A 134 4.66 10.83 9.90
N ILE A 135 4.95 10.65 8.61
CA ILE A 135 4.41 11.52 7.56
C ILE A 135 2.88 11.49 7.50
N ALA A 136 2.23 10.44 8.02
CA ALA A 136 0.78 10.35 8.10
C ALA A 136 0.16 11.41 9.03
N SER A 137 0.97 12.12 9.84
CA SER A 137 0.49 13.22 10.68
C SER A 137 0.46 14.58 9.97
N LEU A 138 0.84 14.64 8.69
CA LEU A 138 0.85 15.88 7.90
C LEU A 138 -0.40 16.01 7.03
N GLY A 139 -0.67 17.24 6.56
CA GLY A 139 -1.74 17.55 5.64
C GLY A 139 -3.12 17.73 6.31
N LYS A 140 -4.13 18.04 5.50
CA LYS A 140 -5.45 18.49 5.97
C LYS A 140 -6.21 17.49 6.86
N ASN A 141 -6.06 16.19 6.61
CA ASN A 141 -6.74 15.12 7.34
C ASN A 141 -5.73 14.08 7.85
N PRO A 142 -4.94 14.44 8.88
CA PRO A 142 -3.87 13.59 9.36
C PRO A 142 -4.41 12.37 10.11
N ASP A 143 -3.69 11.26 10.02
CA ASP A 143 -3.96 10.08 10.83
C ASP A 143 -3.59 10.36 12.29
N LYS A 144 -4.48 9.95 13.20
CA LYS A 144 -4.21 9.96 14.64
C LYS A 144 -3.52 8.66 15.06
N ASN A 145 -2.44 8.75 15.85
CA ASN A 145 -1.75 7.59 16.44
C ASN A 145 -2.47 7.08 17.70
N ILE A 146 -3.68 6.54 17.53
CA ILE A 146 -4.54 6.09 18.64
C ILE A 146 -4.03 4.81 19.34
N VAL A 147 -3.02 4.15 18.77
CA VAL A 147 -2.42 2.91 19.28
C VAL A 147 -1.07 3.15 19.97
N GLY A 148 -0.67 4.42 20.15
CA GLY A 148 0.55 4.77 20.89
C GLY A 148 1.83 4.19 20.29
N LEU A 149 1.91 4.02 18.97
CA LEU A 149 3.12 3.53 18.31
C LEU A 149 4.29 4.48 18.59
N ARG A 150 5.38 3.97 19.17
CA ARG A 150 6.63 4.73 19.37
C ARG A 150 7.59 4.60 18.20
N ASN A 151 7.67 3.40 17.60
CA ASN A 151 8.51 3.16 16.44
C ASN A 151 7.81 3.63 15.17
N MET A 152 8.36 4.65 14.51
CA MET A 152 7.80 5.25 13.29
C MET A 152 8.33 4.64 11.99
N ARG A 153 9.13 3.57 12.03
CA ARG A 153 9.62 2.91 10.82
C ARG A 153 8.50 2.20 10.08
N GLY A 154 8.36 2.47 8.78
CA GLY A 154 7.48 1.70 7.91
C GLY A 154 8.05 0.33 7.56
N LEU A 155 7.48 -0.27 6.53
CA LEU A 155 7.99 -1.48 5.90
C LEU A 155 9.31 -1.23 5.17
N GLY A 156 9.65 0.02 4.82
CA GLY A 156 10.92 0.33 4.16
C GLY A 156 11.11 -0.42 2.84
N LEU A 157 10.01 -0.65 2.10
CA LEU A 157 10.04 -1.25 0.77
C LEU A 157 10.68 -0.30 -0.26
N VAL A 158 10.66 1.00 0.04
CA VAL A 158 11.36 2.06 -0.68
C VAL A 158 12.10 2.95 0.32
N PRO A 159 13.21 3.61 -0.08
CA PRO A 159 14.01 4.44 0.82
C PRO A 159 13.41 5.82 1.09
N TYR A 160 12.18 6.07 0.64
CA TYR A 160 11.50 7.36 0.69
C TYR A 160 10.31 7.34 1.66
N CYS A 161 9.88 8.51 2.12
CA CYS A 161 8.56 8.68 2.71
C CYS A 161 7.54 8.86 1.58
N ILE A 162 6.33 8.32 1.76
CA ILE A 162 5.27 8.41 0.76
C ILE A 162 4.15 9.24 1.35
N LEU A 163 3.79 10.33 0.69
CA LEU A 163 2.66 11.19 1.05
C LEU A 163 1.57 11.08 -0.02
N PRO A 164 0.53 10.26 0.22
CA PRO A 164 -0.69 10.33 -0.57
C PRO A 164 -1.44 11.63 -0.27
N HIS A 165 -2.47 11.91 -1.07
CA HIS A 165 -3.34 13.09 -0.92
C HIS A 165 -2.61 14.45 -0.99
N TYR A 166 -1.45 14.52 -1.65
CA TYR A 166 -0.65 15.73 -1.72
C TYR A 166 -1.43 16.92 -2.28
N SER A 167 -1.42 18.01 -1.53
CA SER A 167 -1.92 19.32 -1.93
C SER A 167 -0.81 20.37 -1.86
N THR A 168 -0.85 21.38 -2.73
CA THR A 168 0.20 22.42 -2.79
C THR A 168 0.27 23.27 -1.53
N GLU A 169 -0.83 23.36 -0.78
CA GLU A 169 -0.94 24.06 0.49
C GLU A 169 -0.07 23.41 1.58
N ASP A 170 0.20 22.11 1.48
CA ASP A 170 1.00 21.35 2.45
C ASP A 170 2.52 21.48 2.19
N GLU A 171 2.94 22.08 1.08
CA GLU A 171 4.33 22.00 0.59
C GLU A 171 5.36 22.58 1.59
N LYS A 172 5.00 23.62 2.33
CA LYS A 172 5.88 24.19 3.36
C LYS A 172 6.14 23.18 4.49
N GLU A 173 5.08 22.58 5.02
CA GLU A 173 5.16 21.57 6.08
C GLU A 173 5.94 20.33 5.62
N ILE A 174 5.73 19.90 4.38
CA ILE A 174 6.44 18.76 3.78
C ILE A 174 7.95 19.03 3.69
N ARG A 175 8.36 20.22 3.27
CA ARG A 175 9.79 20.60 3.19
C ARG A 175 10.44 20.65 4.57
N GLU A 176 9.73 21.18 5.56
CA GLU A 176 10.20 21.17 6.95
C GLU A 176 10.36 19.74 7.47
N TYR A 177 9.41 18.85 7.16
CA TYR A 177 9.50 17.43 7.46
C TYR A 177 10.70 16.76 6.77
N GLU A 178 10.91 16.99 5.47
CA GLU A 178 12.05 16.43 4.70
C GLU A 178 13.39 16.81 5.35
N ARG A 179 13.54 18.07 5.77
CA ARG A 179 14.73 18.58 6.47
C ARG A 179 14.92 17.93 7.85
N LYS A 180 13.85 17.85 8.65
CA LYS A 180 13.90 17.31 10.03
C LYS A 180 14.18 15.80 10.04
N ILE A 181 13.51 15.05 9.18
CA ILE A 181 13.57 13.58 9.13
C ILE A 181 14.71 13.08 8.24
N LYS A 182 15.34 13.98 7.46
CA LYS A 182 16.40 13.65 6.49
C LYS A 182 15.94 12.54 5.54
N CYS A 183 14.74 12.71 4.98
CA CYS A 183 14.13 11.71 4.10
C CYS A 183 13.27 12.40 3.05
N LYS A 184 13.59 12.16 1.77
CA LYS A 184 12.80 12.64 0.63
C LYS A 184 11.37 12.08 0.67
N VAL A 185 10.41 12.92 0.31
CA VAL A 185 8.98 12.63 0.25
C VAL A 185 8.53 12.50 -1.20
N ILE A 186 7.98 11.34 -1.54
CA ILE A 186 7.25 11.14 -2.80
C ILE A 186 5.80 11.59 -2.58
N ARG A 187 5.41 12.62 -3.31
CA ARG A 187 4.11 13.29 -3.23
C ARG A 187 3.15 12.70 -4.28
N ILE A 188 1.98 12.18 -3.87
CA ILE A 188 0.99 11.56 -4.77
C ILE A 188 -0.35 12.31 -4.64
N ARG A 189 -0.89 12.84 -5.75
CA ARG A 189 -2.16 13.61 -5.78
C ARG A 189 -3.40 12.71 -5.94
N GLU A 190 -4.57 13.18 -5.50
CA GLU A 190 -5.84 12.43 -5.44
C GLU A 190 -6.32 11.80 -6.76
N LYS A 191 -6.05 12.50 -7.88
CA LYS A 191 -6.49 12.11 -9.24
C LYS A 191 -5.34 11.67 -10.15
N ARG A 192 -4.13 11.50 -9.62
CA ARG A 192 -2.98 10.96 -10.36
C ARG A 192 -2.59 9.62 -9.77
N SER A 193 -2.76 8.55 -10.54
CA SER A 193 -2.17 7.25 -10.22
C SER A 193 -0.69 7.30 -10.56
N SER A 194 0.19 7.31 -9.57
CA SER A 194 1.62 7.09 -9.78
C SER A 194 1.85 5.61 -10.06
N ASN A 195 2.24 5.31 -11.30
CA ASN A 195 2.77 4.01 -11.70
C ASN A 195 4.20 3.94 -11.15
N LEU A 196 4.41 3.25 -10.02
CA LEU A 196 5.74 3.17 -9.37
C LEU A 196 6.69 2.16 -10.02
N GLN A 197 6.38 1.72 -11.23
CA GLN A 197 7.43 1.25 -12.15
C GLN A 197 8.20 2.39 -12.83
N ASN A 198 7.72 3.65 -12.77
CA ASN A 198 8.32 4.81 -13.45
C ASN A 198 8.84 5.91 -12.50
N LEU A 199 9.28 5.56 -11.28
CA LEU A 199 10.30 6.39 -10.59
C LEU A 199 11.72 6.05 -11.05
N GLY A 200 11.92 4.93 -11.79
CA GLY A 200 13.18 4.61 -12.46
C GLY A 200 13.42 5.43 -13.74
N SER A 201 12.37 5.93 -14.40
CA SER A 201 12.49 6.71 -15.65
C SER A 201 12.51 8.23 -15.46
N LEU A 202 12.39 8.73 -14.22
CA LEU A 202 12.55 10.15 -13.89
C LEU A 202 13.93 10.47 -13.28
N TYR A 203 14.78 9.45 -13.10
CA TYR A 203 16.14 9.59 -12.55
C TYR A 203 17.16 8.62 -13.18
N HIS A 204 16.95 8.21 -14.45
CA HIS A 204 18.12 7.94 -15.28
C HIS A 204 18.76 9.30 -15.60
N LYS A 205 19.98 9.46 -15.11
CA LYS A 205 21.00 10.43 -15.51
C LYS A 205 20.62 11.26 -16.73
N LYS A 206 20.54 12.58 -16.54
CA LYS A 206 21.30 13.45 -17.44
C LYS A 206 22.76 12.99 -17.29
N ASP A 207 23.25 12.29 -18.29
CA ASP A 207 24.61 12.59 -18.75
C ASP A 207 24.46 13.80 -19.68
#